data_AF-A0A9E3VAM1-F1
#
_entry.id   AF-A0A9E3VAM1-F1
#
_cell.length_a   1.000
_cell.length_b   1.000
_cell.length_c   1.000
_cell.angle_alpha   90.00
_cell.angle_beta   90.00
_cell.angle_gamma   90.00
#
_symmetry.space_group_name_H-M   'P 1'
#
loop_
_entity.id
_entity.type
_entity.pdbx_description
1 polymer ?
#
loop_
_entity_poly.entity_id
_entity_poly.type
_entity_poly.pdbx_seq_one_letter_code
_entity_poly.pdbx_strand_id
1 'polypeptide(L)'
;MTSPERGPGALFRLPAAALPAALGELSRPIAMLWCIGERRLLDGASDRHVAIVGTREASPYGVRTAERLAAACARAGLVVVSGLARGVDAAAHRAALGAGGATIGVQGTGADVPYPASHRALHAAVARGGLVISEMEPGTGATPGCFPRRNRIIAALCRVTVVVEAGYRSGAINTASHALDLGRTVAAVPGRVDEERAAGSNCLIRDGAQVITEVEDLLTLMGVSGNAGSAETAARPLQAIGASITAPSELRSAAMRRLESELSGRSIPDRWTGATGDQDDPEGEIR
;
A
#
# COMPACT_ATOMS: atom_id res chain seq x y z
N MET A 1 -18.61 32.39 2.42
CA MET A 1 -18.06 32.55 3.79
C MET A 1 -16.76 31.79 3.86
N THR A 2 -15.64 32.49 3.72
CA THR A 2 -14.29 31.94 3.86
C THR A 2 -14.06 31.54 5.31
N SER A 3 -13.91 30.24 5.56
CA SER A 3 -13.51 29.72 6.87
C SER A 3 -12.20 30.38 7.33
N PRO A 4 -12.05 30.70 8.62
CA PRO A 4 -10.81 31.29 9.12
C PRO A 4 -9.67 30.28 8.93
N GLU A 5 -8.54 30.75 8.38
CA GLU A 5 -7.30 30.00 8.38
C GLU A 5 -6.92 29.67 9.84
N ARG A 6 -7.22 28.45 10.27
CA ARG A 6 -6.79 27.94 11.57
C ARG A 6 -5.31 27.55 11.44
N GLY A 7 -4.50 27.96 12.39
CA GLY A 7 -3.07 27.68 12.42
C GLY A 7 -2.74 26.17 12.31
N PRO A 8 -1.48 25.84 11.97
CA PRO A 8 -1.04 24.45 11.84
C PRO A 8 -1.35 23.66 13.12
N GLY A 9 -2.10 22.55 12.98
CA GLY A 9 -2.43 21.64 14.08
C GLY A 9 -3.83 21.80 14.69
N ALA A 10 -4.68 22.71 14.21
CA ALA A 10 -6.07 22.76 14.67
C ALA A 10 -6.92 21.64 14.03
N LEU A 11 -7.73 20.96 14.85
CA LEU A 11 -8.73 20.01 14.37
C LEU A 11 -9.84 20.76 13.59
N PHE A 12 -10.16 20.24 12.40
CA PHE A 12 -11.28 20.68 11.59
C PHE A 12 -12.01 19.49 10.97
N ARG A 13 -13.19 19.74 10.39
CA ARG A 13 -14.03 18.70 9.78
C ARG A 13 -14.42 19.07 8.37
N LEU A 14 -14.59 18.07 7.53
CA LEU A 14 -15.10 18.18 6.17
C LEU A 14 -16.40 17.37 6.07
N PRO A 15 -17.54 18.00 5.76
CA PRO A 15 -18.76 17.26 5.44
C PRO A 15 -18.61 16.55 4.08
N ALA A 16 -19.47 15.57 3.80
CA ALA A 16 -19.50 14.81 2.54
C ALA A 16 -19.38 15.70 1.28
N ALA A 17 -20.10 16.83 1.23
CA ALA A 17 -20.08 17.76 0.10
C ALA A 17 -18.73 18.48 -0.13
N ALA A 18 -17.80 18.43 0.83
CA ALA A 18 -16.48 19.04 0.76
C ALA A 18 -15.34 18.00 0.66
N LEU A 19 -15.69 16.72 0.49
CA LEU A 19 -14.72 15.64 0.28
C LEU A 19 -14.24 15.63 -1.17
N PRO A 20 -12.99 15.22 -1.44
CA PRO A 20 -12.54 14.95 -2.80
C PRO A 20 -13.43 13.91 -3.48
N ALA A 21 -13.65 14.04 -4.80
CA ALA A 21 -14.50 13.15 -5.58
C ALA A 21 -14.12 11.67 -5.41
N ALA A 22 -12.82 11.39 -5.29
CA ALA A 22 -12.24 10.08 -4.99
C ALA A 22 -12.89 9.36 -3.81
N LEU A 23 -13.22 10.07 -2.73
CA LEU A 23 -13.87 9.49 -1.55
C LEU A 23 -15.37 9.22 -1.77
N GLY A 24 -15.98 9.84 -2.79
CA GLY A 24 -17.35 9.58 -3.20
C GLY A 24 -17.54 8.25 -3.96
N GLU A 25 -16.45 7.65 -4.45
CA GLU A 25 -16.46 6.34 -5.13
C GLU A 25 -16.56 5.16 -4.15
N LEU A 26 -16.41 5.43 -2.85
CA LEU A 26 -16.46 4.41 -1.81
C LEU A 26 -17.88 3.85 -1.68
N SER A 27 -18.02 2.52 -1.75
CA SER A 27 -19.31 1.82 -1.57
C SER A 27 -20.00 2.14 -0.24
N ARG A 28 -19.21 2.38 0.81
CA ARG A 28 -19.67 2.92 2.09
C ARG A 28 -19.36 4.42 2.13
N PRO A 29 -20.35 5.31 2.03
CA PRO A 29 -20.09 6.75 2.01
C PRO A 29 -19.52 7.26 3.34
N ILE A 30 -18.71 8.31 3.27
CA ILE A 30 -18.18 9.03 4.43
C ILE A 30 -19.07 10.25 4.70
N ALA A 31 -19.73 10.28 5.85
CA ALA A 31 -20.58 11.42 6.23
C ALA A 31 -19.75 12.64 6.66
N MET A 32 -18.66 12.40 7.38
CA MET A 32 -17.78 13.42 7.96
C MET A 32 -16.34 12.91 7.96
N LEU A 33 -15.40 13.79 7.61
CA LEU A 33 -13.97 13.51 7.72
C LEU A 33 -13.31 14.52 8.66
N TRP A 34 -12.73 14.03 9.75
CA TRP A 34 -12.00 14.80 10.74
C TRP A 34 -10.53 14.90 10.36
N CYS A 35 -9.94 16.08 10.47
CA CYS A 35 -8.66 16.41 9.89
C CYS A 35 -7.80 17.27 10.83
N ILE A 36 -6.48 17.05 10.83
CA ILE A 36 -5.47 17.88 11.51
C ILE A 36 -4.28 18.08 10.57
N GLY A 37 -3.97 19.33 10.24
CA GLY A 37 -2.88 19.69 9.31
C GLY A 37 -3.36 20.40 8.05
N GLU A 38 -2.68 20.20 6.92
CA GLU A 38 -2.90 20.97 5.69
C GLU A 38 -4.03 20.42 4.80
N ARG A 39 -5.21 21.07 4.81
CA ARG A 39 -6.37 20.66 3.96
C ARG A 39 -6.03 20.55 2.46
N ARG A 40 -5.18 21.45 1.94
CA ARG A 40 -4.81 21.47 0.52
C ARG A 40 -4.15 20.17 0.04
N LEU A 41 -3.63 19.35 0.95
CA LEU A 41 -3.04 18.07 0.59
C LEU A 41 -4.07 17.05 0.08
N LEU A 42 -5.35 17.25 0.37
CA LEU A 42 -6.42 16.45 -0.25
C LEU A 42 -6.75 16.92 -1.68
N ASP A 43 -6.18 18.02 -2.14
CA ASP A 43 -6.36 18.52 -3.51
C ASP A 43 -5.46 17.71 -4.47
N GLY A 44 -6.06 17.16 -5.53
CA GLY A 44 -5.39 16.21 -6.41
C GLY A 44 -5.43 14.75 -5.93
N ALA A 45 -6.35 14.43 -5.00
CA ALA A 45 -6.71 13.05 -4.68
C ALA A 45 -6.90 12.22 -5.97
N SER A 46 -6.36 11.00 -5.97
CA SER A 46 -6.32 10.07 -7.10
C SER A 46 -5.44 10.46 -8.29
N ASP A 47 -4.79 11.63 -8.27
CA ASP A 47 -3.83 12.05 -9.30
C ASP A 47 -2.39 12.09 -8.76
N ARG A 48 -2.19 12.75 -7.62
CA ARG A 48 -0.84 13.01 -7.04
C ARG A 48 -0.51 12.17 -5.82
N HIS A 49 -1.43 11.32 -5.39
CA HIS A 49 -1.29 10.53 -4.17
C HIS A 49 -0.87 9.10 -4.47
N VAL A 50 0.09 8.63 -3.69
CA VAL A 50 0.58 7.26 -3.72
C VAL A 50 0.43 6.64 -2.34
N ALA A 51 -0.23 5.48 -2.28
CA ALA A 51 -0.28 4.70 -1.06
C ALA A 51 0.99 3.84 -0.96
N ILE A 52 1.70 3.93 0.17
CA ILE A 52 2.82 3.03 0.49
C ILE A 52 2.45 2.31 1.77
N VAL A 53 2.17 1.01 1.65
CA VAL A 53 1.63 0.18 2.74
C VAL A 53 2.38 -1.14 2.86
N GLY A 54 2.33 -1.74 4.03
CA GLY A 54 2.95 -3.03 4.25
C GLY A 54 2.79 -3.58 5.66
N THR A 55 3.62 -4.56 6.00
CA THR A 55 3.60 -5.22 7.29
C THR A 55 3.99 -4.29 8.42
N ARG A 56 3.41 -4.54 9.60
CA ARG A 56 3.75 -3.87 10.86
C ARG A 56 5.12 -4.31 11.40
N GLU A 57 5.62 -5.45 10.92
CA GLU A 57 6.89 -6.07 11.31
C GLU A 57 7.81 -6.15 10.08
N ALA A 58 8.07 -4.97 9.50
CA ALA A 58 8.89 -4.84 8.30
C ALA A 58 10.30 -5.33 8.54
N SER A 59 10.87 -6.02 7.55
CA SER A 59 12.28 -6.37 7.57
C SER A 59 13.13 -5.11 7.37
N PRO A 60 14.45 -5.16 7.64
CA PRO A 60 15.35 -4.08 7.26
C PRO A 60 15.29 -3.74 5.77
N TYR A 61 15.02 -4.73 4.92
CA TYR A 61 14.78 -4.52 3.49
C TYR A 61 13.49 -3.71 3.27
N GLY A 62 12.36 -4.15 3.83
CA GLY A 62 11.09 -3.44 3.67
C GLY A 62 11.11 -2.01 4.20
N VAL A 63 11.77 -1.75 5.33
CA VAL A 63 11.96 -0.39 5.85
C VAL A 63 12.73 0.47 4.85
N ARG A 64 13.91 0.02 4.40
CA ARG A 64 14.73 0.79 3.45
C ARG A 64 14.02 1.01 2.12
N THR A 65 13.28 0.01 1.63
CA THR A 65 12.54 0.13 0.37
C THR A 65 11.39 1.13 0.51
N ALA A 66 10.62 1.07 1.60
CA ALA A 66 9.57 2.04 1.88
C ALA A 66 10.12 3.47 1.99
N GLU A 67 11.26 3.65 2.68
CA GLU A 67 11.93 4.94 2.79
C GLU A 67 12.38 5.47 1.43
N ARG A 68 13.03 4.63 0.62
CA ARG A 68 13.53 5.00 -0.71
C ARG A 68 12.41 5.43 -1.64
N LEU A 69 11.32 4.66 -1.70
CA LEU A 69 10.14 4.97 -2.52
C LEU A 69 9.47 6.26 -2.05
N ALA A 70 9.17 6.37 -0.74
CA ALA A 70 8.49 7.53 -0.18
C ALA A 70 9.29 8.83 -0.36
N ALA A 71 10.60 8.80 -0.12
CA ALA A 71 11.47 9.96 -0.31
C ALA A 71 11.54 10.39 -1.78
N ALA A 72 11.53 9.45 -2.73
CA ALA A 72 11.51 9.77 -4.15
C ALA A 72 10.18 10.37 -4.59
N CYS A 73 9.06 9.80 -4.15
CA CYS A 73 7.73 10.37 -4.40
C CYS A 73 7.63 11.81 -3.85
N ALA A 74 8.08 12.03 -2.62
CA ALA A 74 8.15 13.35 -2.01
C ALA A 74 8.96 14.36 -2.85
N ARG A 75 10.17 13.97 -3.31
CA ARG A 75 11.00 14.82 -4.17
C ARG A 75 10.37 15.11 -5.54
N ALA A 76 9.54 14.19 -6.04
CA ALA A 76 8.77 14.37 -7.27
C ALA A 76 7.49 15.22 -7.08
N GLY A 77 7.24 15.76 -5.89
CA GLY A 77 6.04 16.54 -5.59
C GLY A 77 4.77 15.70 -5.41
N LEU A 78 4.91 14.38 -5.26
CA LEU A 78 3.80 13.48 -4.94
C LEU A 78 3.56 13.43 -3.43
N VAL A 79 2.33 13.10 -3.05
CA VAL A 79 1.92 12.99 -1.65
C VAL A 79 1.85 11.51 -1.25
N VAL A 80 2.64 11.13 -0.25
CA VAL A 80 2.61 9.76 0.29
C VAL A 80 1.42 9.62 1.24
N VAL A 81 0.57 8.62 1.04
CA VAL A 81 -0.56 8.29 1.90
C VAL A 81 -0.31 6.96 2.58
N SER A 82 -0.50 6.89 3.89
CA SER A 82 -0.37 5.63 4.62
C SER A 82 -1.14 5.66 5.94
N GLY A 83 -1.06 4.56 6.69
CA GLY A 83 -1.92 4.30 7.83
C GLY A 83 -1.34 4.62 9.20
N LEU A 84 -0.19 5.30 9.30
CA LEU A 84 0.53 5.57 10.57
C LEU A 84 0.87 4.32 11.42
N ALA A 85 0.70 3.11 10.88
CA ALA A 85 1.01 1.87 11.58
C ALA A 85 2.52 1.69 11.79
N ARG A 86 2.91 0.66 12.55
CA ARG A 86 4.31 0.19 12.65
C ARG A 86 4.83 -0.28 11.29
N GLY A 87 6.15 -0.44 11.19
CA GLY A 87 6.79 -0.99 9.99
C GLY A 87 6.73 -0.03 8.81
N VAL A 88 6.24 -0.54 7.67
CA VAL A 88 6.28 0.15 6.37
C VAL A 88 5.63 1.53 6.42
N ASP A 89 4.43 1.65 7.00
CA ASP A 89 3.70 2.92 7.07
C ASP A 89 4.52 4.02 7.74
N ALA A 90 5.12 3.71 8.89
CA ALA A 90 5.93 4.69 9.63
C ALA A 90 7.24 5.04 8.93
N ALA A 91 7.85 4.08 8.24
CA ALA A 91 9.04 4.31 7.42
C ALA A 91 8.72 5.27 6.26
N ALA A 92 7.61 5.03 5.56
CA ALA A 92 7.14 5.87 4.45
C ALA A 92 6.86 7.31 4.90
N HIS A 93 6.11 7.50 6.01
CA HIS A 93 5.83 8.84 6.54
C HIS A 93 7.10 9.60 6.93
N ARG A 94 8.03 8.95 7.65
CA ARG A 94 9.29 9.58 8.06
C ARG A 94 10.12 10.01 6.86
N ALA A 95 10.25 9.15 5.87
CA ALA A 95 11.04 9.44 4.67
C ALA A 95 10.41 10.53 3.81
N ALA A 96 9.08 10.56 3.66
CA ALA A 96 8.40 11.62 2.94
C ALA A 96 8.64 13.00 3.59
N LEU A 97 8.45 13.09 4.91
CA LEU A 97 8.72 14.31 5.68
C LEU A 97 10.20 14.69 5.67
N GLY A 98 11.09 13.70 5.84
CA GLY A 98 12.55 13.91 5.85
C GLY A 98 13.11 14.38 4.50
N ALA A 99 12.42 14.07 3.40
CA ALA A 99 12.73 14.57 2.07
C ALA A 99 12.15 15.97 1.79
N GLY A 100 11.50 16.60 2.77
CA GLY A 100 10.85 17.91 2.63
C GLY A 100 9.51 17.88 1.88
N GLY A 101 8.97 16.69 1.60
CA GLY A 101 7.65 16.54 1.00
C GLY A 101 6.53 16.41 2.02
N ALA A 102 5.32 16.21 1.52
CA ALA A 102 4.11 16.08 2.33
C ALA A 102 3.61 14.63 2.40
N THR A 103 2.87 14.32 3.46
CA THR A 103 2.27 12.99 3.64
C THR A 103 0.91 13.08 4.34
N ILE A 104 0.02 12.12 4.02
CA ILE A 104 -1.30 11.98 4.64
C ILE A 104 -1.34 10.70 5.46
N GLY A 105 -1.51 10.85 6.77
CA GLY A 105 -1.78 9.75 7.70
C GLY A 105 -3.28 9.55 7.86
N VAL A 106 -3.82 8.45 7.36
CA VAL A 106 -5.23 8.09 7.57
C VAL A 106 -5.32 7.31 8.89
N GLN A 107 -6.19 7.63 9.84
CA GLN A 107 -6.28 6.98 11.15
C GLN A 107 -7.52 6.07 11.27
N GLY A 108 -7.35 4.97 12.02
CA GLY A 108 -8.47 4.10 12.40
C GLY A 108 -9.16 4.55 13.69
N THR A 109 -8.46 5.34 14.50
CA THR A 109 -8.94 6.08 15.68
C THR A 109 -9.37 7.49 15.27
N GLY A 110 -9.83 8.32 16.20
CA GLY A 110 -10.00 9.77 15.97
C GLY A 110 -8.72 10.40 15.42
N ALA A 111 -8.84 11.41 14.56
CA ALA A 111 -7.68 12.07 13.95
C ALA A 111 -6.71 12.67 15.00
N ASP A 112 -7.25 13.03 16.17
CA ASP A 112 -6.59 13.56 17.36
C ASP A 112 -6.09 12.49 18.36
N VAL A 113 -6.30 11.21 18.07
CA VAL A 113 -5.91 10.08 18.93
C VAL A 113 -4.77 9.30 18.25
N PRO A 114 -3.49 9.55 18.61
CA PRO A 114 -2.37 8.84 18.00
C PRO A 114 -2.44 7.33 18.28
N TYR A 115 -2.44 6.54 17.20
CA TYR A 115 -2.37 5.09 17.29
C TYR A 115 -1.38 4.53 16.25
N PRO A 116 -0.49 3.60 16.65
CA PRO A 116 -0.24 3.15 18.02
C PRO A 116 0.34 4.27 18.89
N ALA A 117 0.20 4.17 20.22
CA ALA A 117 0.64 5.22 21.15
C ALA A 117 2.15 5.55 21.03
N SER A 118 2.97 4.54 20.69
CA SER A 118 4.41 4.71 20.43
C SER A 118 4.71 5.64 19.25
N HIS A 119 3.75 5.88 18.37
CA HIS A 119 3.87 6.77 17.21
C HIS A 119 3.35 8.19 17.47
N ARG A 120 3.12 8.59 18.73
CA ARG A 120 2.70 9.96 19.07
C ARG A 120 3.57 11.04 18.44
N ALA A 121 4.89 10.88 18.46
CA ALA A 121 5.82 11.84 17.86
C ALA A 121 5.70 11.88 16.32
N LEU A 122 5.55 10.72 15.68
CA LEU A 122 5.36 10.63 14.23
C LEU A 122 4.02 11.21 13.80
N HIS A 123 2.94 10.88 14.51
CA HIS A 123 1.61 11.47 14.30
C HIS A 123 1.67 12.99 14.37
N ALA A 124 2.30 13.54 15.41
CA ALA A 124 2.46 14.98 15.55
C ALA A 124 3.32 15.59 14.43
N ALA A 125 4.34 14.87 13.93
CA ALA A 125 5.13 15.32 12.78
C ALA A 125 4.30 15.35 11.50
N VAL A 126 3.49 14.31 11.23
CA VAL A 126 2.57 14.28 10.09
C VAL A 126 1.50 15.36 10.21
N ALA A 127 0.95 15.61 11.39
CA ALA A 127 -0.02 16.69 11.59
C ALA A 127 0.57 18.09 11.37
N ARG A 128 1.88 18.28 11.58
CA ARG A 128 2.57 19.56 11.36
C ARG A 128 3.03 19.78 9.92
N GLY A 129 3.62 18.77 9.29
CA GLY A 129 4.18 18.86 7.93
C GLY A 129 3.34 18.18 6.85
N GLY A 130 2.11 17.81 7.19
CA GLY A 130 1.26 16.95 6.38
C GLY A 130 -0.20 17.07 6.81
N LEU A 131 -0.93 15.96 6.72
CA LEU A 131 -2.32 15.89 7.13
C LEU A 131 -2.62 14.56 7.82
N VAL A 132 -3.27 14.59 8.97
CA VAL A 132 -3.89 13.40 9.58
C VAL A 132 -5.39 13.47 9.36
N ILE A 133 -6.00 12.40 8.87
CA ILE A 133 -7.45 12.32 8.63
C ILE A 133 -8.07 11.10 9.30
N SER A 134 -9.34 11.17 9.66
CA SER A 134 -10.13 10.03 10.15
C SER A 134 -11.61 10.18 9.86
N GLU A 135 -12.30 9.06 9.62
CA GLU A 135 -13.76 8.97 9.60
C GLU A 135 -14.35 8.90 11.03
N MET A 136 -13.52 8.64 12.05
CA MET A 136 -13.96 8.54 13.43
C MET A 136 -14.11 9.90 14.08
N GLU A 137 -15.12 10.03 14.95
CA GLU A 137 -15.31 11.21 15.80
C GLU A 137 -14.05 11.49 16.64
N PRO A 138 -13.76 12.78 16.94
CA PRO A 138 -12.62 13.16 17.77
C PRO A 138 -12.65 12.46 19.14
N GLY A 139 -11.48 12.09 19.64
CA GLY A 139 -11.33 11.35 20.90
C GLY A 139 -11.65 9.85 20.80
N THR A 140 -12.10 9.33 19.65
CA THR A 140 -12.45 7.91 19.51
C THR A 140 -11.20 7.02 19.55
N GLY A 141 -11.17 6.05 20.47
CA GLY A 141 -10.13 5.02 20.55
C GLY A 141 -10.23 3.96 19.46
N ALA A 142 -9.33 2.97 19.51
CA ALA A 142 -9.35 1.85 18.57
C ALA A 142 -10.53 0.92 18.86
N THR A 143 -11.33 0.61 17.84
CA THR A 143 -12.46 -0.32 17.94
C THR A 143 -12.27 -1.53 17.02
N PRO A 144 -12.94 -2.67 17.27
CA PRO A 144 -12.95 -3.78 16.32
C PRO A 144 -13.32 -3.33 14.90
N GLY A 145 -12.57 -3.79 13.91
CA GLY A 145 -12.81 -3.49 12.49
C GLY A 145 -12.46 -2.06 12.03
N CYS A 146 -12.00 -1.15 12.90
CA CYS A 146 -11.70 0.23 12.47
C CYS A 146 -10.53 0.31 11.48
N PHE A 147 -9.48 -0.51 11.64
CA PHE A 147 -8.31 -0.47 10.76
C PHE A 147 -8.59 -1.02 9.35
N PRO A 148 -9.24 -2.19 9.18
CA PRO A 148 -9.70 -2.60 7.84
C PRO A 148 -10.64 -1.58 7.20
N ARG A 149 -11.60 -1.02 7.97
CA ARG A 149 -12.52 0.01 7.44
C ARG A 149 -11.78 1.25 6.96
N ARG A 150 -10.73 1.68 7.65
CA ARG A 150 -9.91 2.84 7.29
C ARG A 150 -9.16 2.63 5.98
N ASN A 151 -8.70 1.42 5.68
CA ASN A 151 -7.85 1.13 4.53
C ASN A 151 -8.50 1.49 3.18
N ARG A 152 -9.83 1.39 3.06
CA ARG A 152 -10.56 1.86 1.88
C ARG A 152 -10.31 3.34 1.57
N ILE A 153 -10.12 4.18 2.61
CA ILE A 153 -9.86 5.61 2.47
C ILE A 153 -8.45 5.83 1.92
N ILE A 154 -7.46 5.05 2.39
CA ILE A 154 -6.09 5.07 1.84
C ILE A 154 -6.13 4.75 0.35
N ALA A 155 -6.78 3.65 -0.02
CA ALA A 155 -6.89 3.20 -1.40
C ALA A 155 -7.60 4.24 -2.29
N ALA A 156 -8.74 4.77 -1.85
CA ALA A 156 -9.52 5.74 -2.61
C ALA A 156 -8.76 7.04 -2.90
N LEU A 157 -8.00 7.55 -1.92
CA LEU A 157 -7.24 8.78 -2.12
C LEU A 157 -6.11 8.64 -3.15
N CYS A 158 -5.69 7.43 -3.50
CA CYS A 158 -4.45 7.19 -4.24
C CYS A 158 -4.68 6.74 -5.68
N ARG A 159 -3.79 7.18 -6.57
CA ARG A 159 -3.70 6.69 -7.95
C ARG A 159 -3.13 5.26 -7.98
N VAL A 160 -2.05 5.08 -7.22
CA VAL A 160 -1.27 3.84 -7.13
C VAL A 160 -1.18 3.42 -5.67
N THR A 161 -1.42 2.14 -5.39
CA THR A 161 -1.16 1.51 -4.08
C THR A 161 0.01 0.55 -4.20
N VAL A 162 1.11 0.86 -3.50
CA VAL A 162 2.32 0.06 -3.46
C VAL A 162 2.37 -0.76 -2.18
N VAL A 163 2.43 -2.08 -2.32
CA VAL A 163 2.63 -3.03 -1.22
C VAL A 163 4.11 -3.41 -1.14
N VAL A 164 4.81 -2.93 -0.10
CA VAL A 164 6.27 -3.11 0.01
C VAL A 164 6.64 -4.49 0.57
N GLU A 165 6.00 -4.89 1.66
CA GLU A 165 6.13 -6.23 2.25
C GLU A 165 4.79 -6.55 2.88
N ALA A 166 4.24 -7.73 2.61
CA ALA A 166 2.97 -8.16 3.16
C ALA A 166 2.88 -9.69 3.24
N GLY A 167 2.54 -10.20 4.42
CA GLY A 167 2.10 -11.59 4.56
C GLY A 167 0.74 -11.82 3.87
N TYR A 168 0.40 -13.09 3.68
CA TYR A 168 -0.92 -13.48 3.20
C TYR A 168 -2.01 -13.02 4.20
N ARG A 169 -3.19 -12.63 3.69
CA ARG A 169 -4.31 -12.09 4.52
C ARG A 169 -3.94 -10.93 5.47
N SER A 170 -2.95 -10.10 5.10
CA SER A 170 -2.55 -8.95 5.92
C SER A 170 -3.35 -7.67 5.61
N GLY A 171 -3.25 -6.67 6.50
CA GLY A 171 -3.92 -5.38 6.31
C GLY A 171 -3.47 -4.62 5.05
N ALA A 172 -2.23 -4.81 4.60
CA ALA A 172 -1.74 -4.25 3.35
C ALA A 172 -2.43 -4.89 2.13
N ILE A 173 -2.66 -6.21 2.16
CA ILE A 173 -3.45 -6.90 1.13
C ILE A 173 -4.88 -6.40 1.11
N ASN A 174 -5.50 -6.18 2.28
CA ASN A 174 -6.83 -5.55 2.34
C ASN A 174 -6.87 -4.15 1.70
N THR A 175 -5.81 -3.35 1.85
CA THR A 175 -5.71 -2.03 1.16
C THR A 175 -5.59 -2.21 -0.34
N ALA A 176 -4.78 -3.17 -0.80
CA ALA A 176 -4.65 -3.49 -2.22
C ALA A 176 -5.98 -3.99 -2.83
N SER A 177 -6.75 -4.81 -2.11
CA SER A 177 -8.08 -5.26 -2.54
C SER A 177 -9.01 -4.07 -2.75
N HIS A 178 -9.08 -3.11 -1.81
CA HIS A 178 -9.86 -1.90 -1.99
C HIS A 178 -9.41 -1.04 -3.18
N ALA A 179 -8.10 -0.99 -3.45
CA ALA A 179 -7.58 -0.29 -4.62
C ALA A 179 -8.06 -0.95 -5.91
N LEU A 180 -8.02 -2.29 -6.00
CA LEU A 180 -8.54 -3.03 -7.15
C LEU A 180 -10.05 -2.83 -7.34
N ASP A 181 -10.84 -2.88 -6.25
CA ASP A 181 -12.29 -2.66 -6.29
C ASP A 181 -12.64 -1.26 -6.86
N LEU A 182 -11.79 -0.28 -6.61
CA LEU A 182 -11.92 1.10 -7.11
C LEU A 182 -11.27 1.32 -8.49
N GLY A 183 -10.79 0.26 -9.14
CA GLY A 183 -10.09 0.35 -10.43
C GLY A 183 -8.76 1.10 -10.37
N ARG A 184 -8.12 1.18 -9.20
CA ARG A 184 -6.82 1.82 -8.99
C ARG A 184 -5.69 0.84 -9.28
N THR A 185 -4.53 1.38 -9.65
CA THR A 185 -3.34 0.56 -9.91
C THR A 185 -2.80 0.01 -8.60
N VAL A 186 -2.61 -1.30 -8.53
CA VAL A 186 -1.84 -1.95 -7.46
C VAL A 186 -0.47 -2.31 -7.99
N ALA A 187 0.54 -2.00 -7.19
CA ALA A 187 1.91 -2.39 -7.42
C ALA A 187 2.48 -3.07 -6.17
N ALA A 188 3.49 -3.91 -6.34
CA ALA A 188 4.11 -4.64 -5.25
C ALA A 188 5.62 -4.77 -5.45
N VAL A 189 6.34 -4.71 -4.34
CA VAL A 189 7.77 -4.97 -4.28
C VAL A 189 7.98 -6.49 -4.14
N PRO A 190 8.82 -7.11 -4.96
CA PRO A 190 9.14 -8.52 -4.82
C PRO A 190 9.96 -8.75 -3.54
N GLY A 191 9.63 -9.83 -2.84
CA GLY A 191 10.41 -10.32 -1.71
C GLY A 191 10.86 -11.76 -1.96
N ARG A 192 11.68 -12.30 -1.05
CA ARG A 192 12.18 -13.66 -1.20
C ARG A 192 11.03 -14.67 -1.11
N VAL A 193 11.09 -15.73 -1.91
CA VAL A 193 10.02 -16.74 -2.00
C VAL A 193 9.88 -17.58 -0.73
N ASP A 194 10.92 -17.66 0.09
CA ASP A 194 10.97 -18.37 1.37
C ASP A 194 10.55 -17.50 2.57
N GLU A 195 10.23 -16.22 2.34
CA GLU A 195 9.81 -15.29 3.39
C GLU A 195 8.28 -15.15 3.45
N GLU A 196 7.68 -15.59 4.56
CA GLU A 196 6.24 -15.49 4.77
C GLU A 196 5.72 -14.04 4.69
N ARG A 197 6.52 -13.07 5.15
CA ARG A 197 6.22 -11.63 5.08
C ARG A 197 6.21 -11.08 3.64
N ALA A 198 6.69 -11.83 2.66
CA ALA A 198 6.64 -11.48 1.24
C ALA A 198 5.60 -12.29 0.47
N ALA A 199 4.97 -13.30 1.09
CA ALA A 199 4.04 -14.19 0.40
C ALA A 199 2.87 -13.42 -0.23
N GLY A 200 2.33 -12.42 0.47
CA GLY A 200 1.24 -11.57 -0.02
C GLY A 200 1.65 -10.64 -1.16
N SER A 201 2.79 -9.94 -1.05
CA SER A 201 3.28 -9.07 -2.14
C SER A 201 3.63 -9.88 -3.39
N ASN A 202 4.25 -11.05 -3.22
CA ASN A 202 4.54 -11.97 -4.32
C ASN A 202 3.27 -12.55 -4.95
N CYS A 203 2.22 -12.83 -4.16
CA CYS A 203 0.92 -13.22 -4.70
C CYS A 203 0.30 -12.10 -5.55
N LEU A 204 0.32 -10.85 -5.08
CA LEU A 204 -0.17 -9.71 -5.86
C LEU A 204 0.54 -9.62 -7.22
N ILE A 205 1.86 -9.77 -7.24
CA ILE A 205 2.67 -9.75 -8.47
C ILE A 205 2.24 -10.89 -9.42
N ARG A 206 2.15 -12.12 -8.90
CA ARG A 206 1.69 -13.28 -9.68
C ARG A 206 0.31 -13.05 -10.28
N ASP A 207 -0.57 -12.40 -9.52
CA ASP A 207 -1.97 -12.19 -9.88
C ASP A 207 -2.19 -10.89 -10.70
N GLY A 208 -1.10 -10.22 -11.13
CA GLY A 208 -1.13 -9.15 -12.13
C GLY A 208 -0.87 -7.73 -11.60
N ALA A 209 -0.49 -7.55 -10.33
CA ALA A 209 -0.02 -6.26 -9.84
C ALA A 209 1.28 -5.83 -10.53
N GLN A 210 1.48 -4.52 -10.70
CA GLN A 210 2.69 -3.97 -11.28
C GLN A 210 3.90 -4.26 -10.37
N VAL A 211 5.02 -4.70 -10.93
CA VAL A 211 6.22 -4.98 -10.16
C VAL A 211 7.00 -3.69 -9.93
N ILE A 212 7.40 -3.43 -8.68
CA ILE A 212 8.33 -2.35 -8.32
C ILE A 212 9.68 -2.96 -8.01
N THR A 213 10.63 -2.79 -8.93
CA THR A 213 12.03 -3.19 -8.76
C THR A 213 12.93 -2.01 -8.43
N GLU A 214 12.54 -0.81 -8.86
CA GLU A 214 13.23 0.44 -8.59
C GLU A 214 12.24 1.61 -8.40
N VAL A 215 12.77 2.81 -8.14
CA VAL A 215 11.96 4.00 -7.85
C VAL A 215 11.23 4.48 -9.11
N GLU A 216 11.91 4.35 -10.24
CA GLU A 216 11.52 4.79 -11.56
C GLU A 216 10.25 4.05 -12.03
N ASP A 217 10.09 2.78 -11.66
CA ASP A 217 8.86 2.01 -11.87
C ASP A 217 7.65 2.75 -11.26
N LEU A 218 7.77 3.15 -9.99
CA LEU A 218 6.69 3.84 -9.28
C LEU A 218 6.43 5.24 -9.86
N LEU A 219 7.48 6.00 -10.17
CA LEU A 219 7.32 7.33 -10.75
C LEU A 219 6.64 7.27 -12.13
N THR A 220 6.94 6.24 -12.92
CA THR A 220 6.30 5.99 -14.21
C THR A 220 4.81 5.69 -14.04
N LEU A 221 4.41 4.86 -13.07
CA LEU A 221 2.99 4.60 -12.77
C LEU A 221 2.23 5.86 -12.33
N MET A 222 2.94 6.79 -11.68
CA MET A 222 2.42 8.10 -11.28
C MET A 222 2.45 9.14 -12.41
N GLY A 223 2.91 8.79 -13.62
CA GLY A 223 3.00 9.71 -14.75
C GLY A 223 4.07 10.79 -14.58
N VAL A 224 5.00 10.61 -13.64
CA VAL A 224 6.15 11.51 -13.47
C VAL A 224 7.21 11.10 -14.47
N SER A 225 7.13 11.65 -15.67
CA SER A 225 8.20 11.51 -16.66
C SER A 225 9.37 12.40 -16.23
N GLY A 226 10.49 11.79 -15.88
CA GLY A 226 11.78 12.49 -15.98
C GLY A 226 11.96 12.94 -17.43
N ASN A 227 12.72 14.00 -17.66
CA ASN A 227 13.17 14.41 -19.00
C ASN A 227 14.16 13.36 -19.59
N ALA A 228 13.73 12.11 -19.69
CA ALA A 228 14.32 11.07 -20.47
C ALA A 228 13.49 10.97 -21.74
N GLY A 229 14.10 11.29 -22.88
CA GLY A 229 13.48 11.14 -24.18
C GLY A 229 12.88 9.74 -24.36
N SER A 230 11.84 9.69 -25.18
CA SER A 230 11.17 8.49 -25.71
C SER A 230 10.45 7.60 -24.69
N ALA A 231 9.12 7.68 -24.74
CA ALA A 231 8.16 6.69 -24.23
C ALA A 231 8.22 5.35 -25.00
N GLU A 232 9.41 4.88 -25.38
CA GLU A 232 9.60 3.70 -26.25
C GLU A 232 10.42 2.58 -25.60
N THR A 233 10.92 2.75 -24.37
CA THR A 233 11.90 1.80 -23.79
C THR A 233 11.31 0.78 -22.79
N ALA A 234 10.10 0.97 -22.26
CA ALA A 234 9.54 0.06 -21.24
C ALA A 234 9.06 -1.31 -21.79
N ALA A 235 9.05 -1.51 -23.11
CA ALA A 235 8.61 -2.76 -23.75
C ALA A 235 9.75 -3.68 -24.26
N ARG A 236 11.04 -3.36 -24.05
CA ARG A 236 12.13 -4.06 -24.77
C ARG A 236 13.33 -4.59 -23.95
N PRO A 237 13.16 -5.29 -22.82
CA PRO A 237 14.15 -6.28 -22.40
C PRO A 237 13.83 -7.68 -22.94
N LEU A 238 12.57 -8.12 -22.85
CA LEU A 238 12.19 -9.50 -23.21
C LEU A 238 12.18 -9.75 -24.73
N GLN A 239 11.83 -8.75 -25.55
CA GLN A 239 11.94 -8.86 -27.01
C GLN A 239 13.40 -8.93 -27.49
N ALA A 240 14.33 -8.27 -26.79
CA ALA A 240 15.76 -8.32 -27.09
C ALA A 240 16.37 -9.68 -26.69
N ILE A 241 15.93 -10.26 -25.57
CA ILE A 241 16.34 -11.62 -25.16
C ILE A 241 15.74 -12.68 -26.11
N GLY A 242 14.51 -12.49 -26.58
CA GLY A 242 13.86 -13.38 -27.56
C GLY A 242 14.51 -13.40 -28.95
N ALA A 243 15.18 -12.32 -29.36
CA ALA A 243 15.90 -12.27 -30.63
C ALA A 243 17.24 -13.02 -30.62
N SER A 244 17.80 -13.31 -29.43
CA SER A 244 19.09 -14.02 -29.29
C SER A 244 18.94 -15.47 -28.82
N ILE A 245 17.73 -15.93 -28.52
CA ILE A 245 17.43 -17.33 -28.24
C ILE A 245 16.68 -17.88 -29.45
N THR A 246 17.38 -18.60 -30.32
CA THR A 246 16.73 -19.45 -31.33
C THR A 246 15.62 -20.27 -30.68
N ALA A 247 14.42 -20.16 -31.24
CA ALA A 247 13.17 -20.72 -30.71
C ALA A 247 13.31 -22.18 -30.21
N PRO A 248 12.93 -22.52 -28.96
CA PRO A 248 12.95 -23.89 -28.47
C PRO A 248 11.64 -24.63 -28.79
N SER A 249 11.33 -24.88 -30.06
CA SER A 249 10.27 -25.83 -30.41
C SER A 249 10.66 -27.29 -30.09
N GLU A 250 11.95 -27.58 -29.98
CA GLU A 250 12.46 -28.93 -29.67
C GLU A 250 12.63 -29.22 -28.17
N LEU A 251 12.90 -28.21 -27.34
CA LEU A 251 13.10 -28.38 -25.90
C LEU A 251 11.77 -28.62 -25.14
N ARG A 252 10.67 -28.00 -25.57
CA ARG A 252 9.34 -28.25 -24.98
C ARG A 252 8.88 -29.69 -25.14
N SER A 253 9.16 -30.30 -26.29
CA SER A 253 8.73 -31.67 -26.59
C SER A 253 9.64 -32.72 -25.92
N ALA A 254 10.91 -32.43 -25.66
CA ALA A 254 11.79 -33.30 -24.87
C ALA A 254 11.50 -33.28 -23.36
N ALA A 255 11.18 -32.10 -22.80
CA ALA A 255 10.83 -31.95 -21.38
C ALA A 255 9.47 -32.57 -21.05
N MET A 256 8.46 -32.38 -21.90
CA MET A 256 7.14 -33.01 -21.77
C MET A 256 7.21 -34.54 -21.80
N ARG A 257 8.01 -35.12 -22.73
CA ARG A 257 8.18 -36.58 -22.82
C ARG A 257 8.88 -37.19 -21.59
N ARG A 258 9.79 -36.45 -20.95
CA ARG A 258 10.41 -36.89 -19.67
C ARG A 258 9.43 -36.80 -18.51
N LEU A 259 8.62 -35.74 -18.45
CA LEU A 259 7.63 -35.55 -17.39
C LEU A 259 6.50 -36.59 -17.47
N GLU A 260 6.01 -36.90 -18.67
CA GLU A 260 4.99 -37.95 -18.89
C GLU A 260 5.49 -39.35 -18.53
N SER A 261 6.76 -39.66 -18.84
CA SER A 261 7.44 -40.90 -18.44
C SER A 261 7.64 -41.03 -16.92
N GLU A 262 7.80 -39.92 -16.20
CA GLU A 262 8.00 -39.92 -14.74
C GLU A 262 6.68 -39.96 -13.97
N LEU A 263 5.61 -39.40 -14.55
CA LEU A 263 4.27 -39.34 -13.96
C LEU A 263 3.42 -40.59 -14.21
N SER A 264 3.73 -41.39 -15.23
CA SER A 264 3.00 -42.64 -15.53
C SER A 264 3.28 -43.81 -14.56
N GLY A 265 4.11 -43.62 -13.52
CA GLY A 265 4.56 -44.69 -12.62
C GLY A 265 4.50 -44.39 -11.11
N ARG A 266 3.91 -43.26 -10.68
CA ARG A 266 3.88 -42.90 -9.25
C ARG A 266 2.46 -42.61 -8.77
N SER A 267 1.97 -43.45 -7.87
CA SER A 267 0.76 -43.15 -7.08
C SER A 267 1.06 -42.01 -6.11
N ILE A 268 0.11 -41.08 -6.00
CA ILE A 268 0.17 -39.92 -5.10
C ILE A 268 0.07 -40.44 -3.64
N PRO A 269 0.93 -40.03 -2.70
CA PRO A 269 0.84 -40.48 -1.30
C PRO A 269 -0.35 -39.84 -0.55
N ASP A 270 -1.10 -40.66 0.20
CA ASP A 270 -2.32 -40.32 0.98
C ASP A 270 -2.15 -39.29 2.12
N ARG A 271 -1.02 -38.58 2.22
CA ARG A 271 -0.78 -37.60 3.29
C ARG A 271 -1.47 -36.24 3.06
N TRP A 272 -2.16 -36.07 1.92
CA TRP A 272 -2.87 -34.84 1.54
C TRP A 272 -4.40 -34.91 1.74
N THR A 273 -4.89 -35.91 2.48
CA THR A 273 -6.29 -35.99 2.92
C THR A 273 -6.33 -36.08 4.45
N GLY A 274 -6.53 -34.96 5.14
CA GLY A 274 -6.66 -34.95 6.59
C GLY A 274 -6.97 -33.58 7.18
N ALA A 275 -8.22 -33.42 7.63
CA ALA A 275 -8.75 -32.26 8.33
C ALA A 275 -8.23 -32.14 9.76
N THR A 276 -7.93 -30.91 10.20
CA THR A 276 -7.99 -30.35 11.58
C THR A 276 -7.91 -28.83 11.37
N GLY A 277 -8.70 -27.91 11.94
CA GLY A 277 -9.46 -27.85 13.19
C GLY A 277 -9.16 -26.46 13.75
N ASP A 278 -9.89 -25.43 13.30
CA ASP A 278 -9.67 -24.02 13.67
C ASP A 278 -10.53 -23.69 14.90
N GLN A 279 -9.91 -23.31 16.01
CA GLN A 279 -10.57 -22.76 17.20
C GLN A 279 -9.96 -21.38 17.49
N ASP A 280 -10.78 -20.35 17.28
CA ASP A 280 -10.65 -19.02 17.87
C ASP A 280 -10.78 -19.12 19.40
N ASP A 281 -9.84 -18.52 20.13
CA ASP A 281 -9.98 -18.20 21.55
C ASP A 281 -9.87 -16.68 21.74
N PRO A 282 -10.94 -15.99 22.16
CA PRO A 282 -10.93 -14.56 22.41
C PRO A 282 -10.99 -14.27 23.92
N GLU A 283 -9.96 -14.55 24.72
CA GLU A 283 -9.88 -14.02 26.10
C GLU A 283 -8.50 -14.17 26.77
N GLY A 284 -8.10 -13.15 27.55
CA GLY A 284 -6.96 -13.19 28.49
C GLY A 284 -5.87 -12.15 28.20
N GLU A 285 -5.47 -11.25 29.09
CA GLU A 285 -5.87 -11.01 30.47
C GLU A 285 -5.38 -9.62 30.87
N ILE A 286 -6.22 -8.94 31.65
CA ILE A 286 -5.86 -7.78 32.48
C ILE A 286 -4.93 -8.28 33.57
N ARG A 287 -3.72 -7.71 33.69
CA ARG A 287 -3.04 -7.43 34.97
C ARG A 287 -2.21 -6.16 34.84
#